data_AF-A0AAV5FTX0-F1
#
_entry.id   AF-A0AAV5FTX0-F1
#
_cell.length_a   1.000
_cell.length_b   1.000
_cell.length_c   1.000
_cell.angle_alpha   90.00
_cell.angle_beta   90.00
_cell.angle_gamma   90.00
#
_symmetry.space_group_name_H-M   'P 1'
#
loop_
_entity.id
_entity.type
_entity.pdbx_description
1 polymer ?
#
loop_
_entity_poly.entity_id
_entity_poly.type
_entity_poly.pdbx_seq_one_letter_code
_entity_poly.pdbx_strand_id
1 'polypeptide(L)' 'MMQLAAGGRRRNLSLPLMMCLAVALVAVAPRAADAYKNYTVGEDKGWYDGLAIPGIDYQEWADGKNFSLGDFLIRVLHD' A
#
# COMPACT_ATOMS: atom_id res chain seq x y z
N MET A 1 16.13 36.79 49.88
CA MET A 1 16.45 36.04 48.65
C MET A 1 15.81 34.66 48.75
N MET A 2 14.91 34.37 47.81
CA MET A 2 14.15 33.11 47.69
C MET A 2 15.06 31.90 47.45
N GLN A 3 14.65 30.75 47.97
CA GLN A 3 14.82 29.46 47.28
C GLN A 3 13.50 28.68 47.41
N LEU A 4 12.63 28.81 46.40
CA LEU A 4 11.49 27.91 46.22
C LEU A 4 12.03 26.60 45.62
N ALA A 5 12.05 25.54 46.41
CA ALA A 5 12.28 24.19 45.91
C ALA A 5 11.01 23.69 45.19
N ALA A 6 10.83 24.10 43.94
CA ALA A 6 9.88 23.47 43.02
C ALA A 6 10.47 22.12 42.56
N GLY A 7 10.42 21.12 43.44
CA GLY A 7 10.78 19.73 43.14
C GLY A 7 9.74 19.09 42.24
N GLY A 8 9.75 19.44 40.95
CA GLY A 8 8.97 18.76 39.92
C GLY A 8 9.39 17.30 39.82
N ARG A 9 8.61 16.41 40.46
CA ARG A 9 8.76 14.95 40.38
C ARG A 9 8.59 14.55 38.91
N ARG A 10 9.70 14.36 38.20
CA ARG A 10 9.70 13.74 36.86
C ARG A 10 9.04 12.38 37.03
N ARG A 11 7.79 12.25 36.59
CA ARG A 11 7.04 10.99 36.60
C ARG A 11 7.71 10.14 35.53
N ASN A 12 8.77 9.43 35.89
CA ASN A 12 9.39 8.44 35.00
C ASN A 12 8.29 7.43 34.66
N LEU A 13 7.81 7.47 33.43
CA LEU A 13 6.88 6.50 32.89
C LEU A 13 7.55 5.13 33.06
N SER A 14 6.90 4.20 33.78
CA SER A 14 7.50 2.90 34.05
C SER A 14 7.78 2.20 32.71
N LEU A 15 8.96 1.57 32.56
CA LEU A 15 9.31 0.78 31.37
C LEU A 15 8.19 -0.16 30.87
N PRO A 16 7.45 -0.89 31.73
CA PRO A 16 6.34 -1.71 31.26
C PRO A 16 5.22 -0.89 30.62
N LEU A 17 4.92 0.30 31.14
CA LEU A 17 3.89 1.18 30.58
C LEU A 17 4.30 1.71 29.20
N MET A 18 5.60 2.03 29.01
CA MET A 18 6.11 2.38 27.68
C MET A 18 6.00 1.22 26.68
N MET A 19 6.30 0.00 27.12
CA MET A 19 6.21 -1.17 26.24
C MET A 19 4.77 -1.48 25.84
N CYS A 20 3.83 -1.43 26.80
CA CYS A 20 2.40 -1.57 26.52
C CYS A 20 1.91 -0.50 25.53
N LEU A 21 2.35 0.74 25.70
CA LEU A 21 1.97 1.84 24.81
C LEU A 21 2.51 1.60 23.38
N ALA A 22 3.76 1.14 23.24
CA ALA A 22 4.35 0.82 21.94
C ALA A 22 3.60 -0.31 21.22
N VAL A 23 3.23 -1.37 21.94
CA VAL A 23 2.44 -2.48 21.38
C VAL A 23 1.06 -2.01 20.95
N ALA A 24 0.39 -1.20 21.78
CA ALA A 24 -0.91 -0.63 21.44
C ALA A 24 -0.85 0.26 20.19
N LEU A 25 0.21 1.07 20.05
CA LEU A 25 0.44 1.90 18.87
C LEU A 25 0.66 1.07 17.60
N VAL A 26 1.44 -0.01 17.67
CA VAL A 26 1.66 -0.90 16.52
C VAL A 26 0.38 -1.66 16.15
N ALA A 27 -0.42 -2.08 17.13
CA ALA A 27 -1.65 -2.84 16.89
C ALA A 27 -2.75 -2.02 16.20
N VAL A 28 -2.78 -0.70 16.42
CA VAL A 28 -3.78 0.21 15.84
C VAL A 28 -3.25 0.95 14.61
N ALA A 29 -1.96 0.78 14.27
CA ALA A 29 -1.38 1.42 13.10
C ALA A 29 -2.13 0.99 11.82
N PRO A 30 -2.55 1.95 10.97
CA PRO A 30 -3.14 1.60 9.68
C PRO A 30 -2.13 0.79 8.88
N ARG A 31 -2.59 -0.32 8.29
CA ARG A 31 -1.76 -1.09 7.36
C ARG A 31 -1.48 -0.20 6.16
N ALA A 32 -0.21 -0.11 5.77
CA ALA A 32 0.14 0.52 4.50
C ALA A 32 -0.62 -0.22 3.39
N ALA A 33 -1.34 0.54 2.55
CA ALA A 33 -1.86 -0.01 1.32
C ALA A 33 -0.67 -0.26 0.39
N ASP A 34 -0.67 -1.41 -0.30
CA ASP A 34 0.22 -1.61 -1.43
C ASP A 34 0.04 -0.44 -2.41
N ALA A 35 1.15 0.07 -2.95
CA ALA A 35 1.09 1.07 -4.00
C ALA A 35 0.36 0.48 -5.21
N TYR A 36 -0.44 1.32 -5.88
CA TYR A 36 -1.14 0.91 -7.10
C TYR A 36 -0.14 0.50 -8.18
N LYS A 37 -0.56 -0.44 -9.02
CA LYS A 37 0.17 -0.90 -10.20
C LYS A 37 -0.60 -0.57 -11.45
N ASN A 38 0.14 -0.29 -12.51
CA ASN A 38 -0.39 -0.08 -13.85
C ASN A 38 -0.09 -1.31 -14.70
N TYR A 39 -1.13 -1.95 -15.22
CA TYR A 39 -1.02 -3.09 -16.12
C TYR A 39 -1.46 -2.67 -17.51
N THR A 40 -0.54 -2.69 -18.47
CA THR A 40 -0.90 -2.54 -19.88
C THR A 40 -1.58 -3.81 -20.36
N VAL A 41 -2.85 -3.70 -20.76
CA VAL A 41 -3.64 -4.83 -21.24
C VAL A 41 -3.03 -5.33 -22.54
N GLY A 42 -2.62 -6.59 -22.52
CA GLY A 42 -2.01 -7.24 -23.67
C GLY A 42 -0.59 -6.85 -24.00
N GLU A 43 0.04 -6.01 -23.18
CA GLU A 43 1.44 -5.60 -23.34
C GLU A 43 1.70 -5.13 -24.79
N ASP A 44 2.67 -5.72 -25.48
CA ASP A 44 3.03 -5.34 -26.85
C ASP A 44 1.96 -5.67 -27.90
N LYS A 45 0.97 -6.52 -27.55
CA LYS A 45 -0.14 -6.91 -28.42
C LYS A 45 -1.36 -6.00 -28.26
N GLY A 46 -1.37 -5.07 -27.31
CA GLY A 46 -2.45 -4.09 -27.13
C GLY A 46 -3.82 -4.68 -26.72
N TRP A 47 -4.85 -3.83 -26.80
CA TRP A 47 -6.23 -4.17 -26.41
C TRP A 47 -7.22 -3.97 -27.56
N TYR A 48 -7.62 -5.09 -28.18
CA TYR A 48 -8.60 -5.18 -29.27
C TYR A 48 -9.93 -5.78 -28.82
N ASP A 49 -11.02 -5.32 -29.43
CA ASP A 49 -12.43 -5.65 -29.11
C ASP A 49 -12.96 -6.91 -29.82
N GLY A 50 -12.08 -7.64 -30.52
CA GLY A 50 -12.41 -8.89 -31.20
C GLY A 50 -12.89 -8.73 -32.64
N LEU A 51 -12.88 -7.53 -33.23
CA LEU A 51 -13.30 -7.32 -34.63
C LEU A 51 -12.19 -6.95 -35.61
N ALA A 52 -10.97 -6.71 -35.14
CA ALA A 52 -9.78 -6.73 -35.98
C ALA A 52 -8.55 -7.00 -35.11
N ILE A 53 -7.70 -7.93 -35.57
CA ILE A 53 -6.41 -8.37 -35.01
C ILE A 53 -6.50 -9.64 -34.12
N PRO A 54 -6.19 -10.83 -34.68
CA PRO A 54 -6.03 -12.07 -33.93
C PRO A 54 -4.58 -12.22 -33.44
N GLY A 55 -4.38 -12.60 -32.18
CA GLY A 55 -3.06 -13.02 -31.71
C GLY A 55 -2.79 -12.87 -30.21
N ILE A 56 -3.71 -12.26 -29.48
CA ILE A 56 -3.61 -12.15 -28.03
C ILE A 56 -4.55 -13.09 -27.31
N ASP A 57 -3.98 -13.88 -26.41
CA ASP A 57 -4.71 -14.62 -25.40
C ASP A 57 -4.74 -13.76 -24.12
N TYR A 58 -5.90 -13.16 -23.82
CA TYR A 58 -6.07 -12.34 -22.61
C TYR A 58 -6.13 -13.18 -21.34
N GLN A 59 -6.46 -14.48 -21.46
CA GLN A 59 -6.38 -15.39 -20.34
C GLN A 59 -4.91 -15.62 -19.99
N GLU A 60 -4.08 -15.95 -20.97
CA GLU A 60 -2.62 -16.07 -20.80
C GLU A 60 -1.99 -14.76 -20.27
N TRP A 61 -2.44 -13.59 -20.75
CA TRP A 61 -1.95 -12.30 -20.25
C TRP A 61 -2.31 -12.08 -18.77
N ALA A 62 -3.52 -12.45 -18.36
CA ALA A 62 -3.99 -12.27 -16.99
C ALA A 62 -3.37 -13.31 -16.03
N ASP A 63 -3.00 -14.48 -16.54
CA ASP A 63 -2.44 -15.56 -15.75
C ASP A 63 -1.13 -15.12 -15.06
N GLY A 64 -1.04 -15.39 -13.75
CA GLY A 64 0.11 -15.01 -12.93
C GLY A 64 0.15 -13.53 -12.50
N LYS A 65 -0.77 -12.68 -12.95
CA LYS A 65 -0.90 -11.31 -12.44
C LYS A 65 -1.79 -11.28 -11.19
N ASN A 66 -1.39 -10.50 -10.19
CA ASN A 66 -2.18 -10.30 -8.96
C ASN A 66 -2.73 -8.88 -8.93
N PHE A 67 -4.00 -8.73 -9.28
CA PHE A 67 -4.71 -7.46 -9.25
C PHE A 67 -5.16 -7.13 -7.84
N SER A 68 -4.75 -5.97 -7.35
CA SER A 68 -5.17 -5.41 -6.07
C SER A 68 -6.16 -4.27 -6.30
N LEU A 69 -6.97 -3.98 -5.28
CA LEU A 69 -7.85 -2.80 -5.31
C LEU A 69 -7.00 -1.53 -5.47
N GLY A 70 -7.31 -0.73 -6.48
CA GLY A 70 -6.57 0.49 -6.81
C GLY A 70 -5.61 0.36 -8.00
N ASP A 71 -5.37 -0.86 -8.50
CA ASP A 71 -4.59 -1.07 -9.73
C ASP A 71 -5.37 -0.58 -10.98
N PHE A 72 -4.63 -0.13 -11.99
CA PHE A 72 -5.19 0.34 -13.25
C PHE A 72 -4.89 -0.63 -14.40
N LEU A 73 -5.91 -0.90 -15.22
CA LEU A 73 -5.77 -1.58 -16.50
C LEU A 73 -5.73 -0.53 -17.60
N ILE A 74 -4.58 -0.40 -18.26
CA ILE A 74 -4.34 0.62 -19.27
C ILE A 74 -4.57 0.03 -20.65
N ARG A 75 -5.44 0.69 -21.43
CA ARG A 75 -5.60 0.46 -22.86
C ARG A 75 -4.47 1.15 -23.62
N VAL A 76 -3.72 0.38 -24.40
CA VAL A 76 -2.85 0.89 -25.45
C VAL A 76 -3.44 0.45 -26.79
N LEU A 77 -3.73 1.43 -27.64
CA LEU A 77 -4.06 1.24 -29.05
C LEU A 77 -2.75 1.37 -29.82
N HIS A 78 -2.37 0.32 -30.53
CA HIS A 78 -1.35 0.42 -31.58
C HIS A 78 -2.08 0.75 -32.88
N ASP A 79 -1.62 1.82 -33.53
CA ASP A 79 -2.16 2.38 -34.78
C ASP A 79 -1.92 1.47 -36.00
#